data_AF-A0A9D0CXG4-F1
#
_entry.id   AF-A0A9D0CXG4-F1
#
_cell.length_a   1.000
_cell.length_b   1.000
_cell.length_c   1.000
_cell.angle_alpha   90.00
_cell.angle_beta   90.00
_cell.angle_gamma   90.00
#
_symmetry.space_group_name_H-M   'P 1'
#
loop_
_entity.id
_entity.type
_entity.pdbx_description
1 polymer ?
#
loop_
_entity_poly.entity_id
_entity_poly.type
_entity_poly.pdbx_seq_one_letter_code
_entity_poly.pdbx_strand_id
1 'polypeptide(L)' 'MSIYSLEKLISETRRIARDYKKATGKPLGGVSAEIAQFDACFHLGLEPVPVGTEGGYDAVGHGKREGLKVQIKGRTIFD' A
#
# COMPACT_ATOMS: atom_id res chain seq x y z
N MET A 1 16.31 -9.10 -10.51
CA MET A 1 14.85 -9.36 -10.46
C MET A 1 14.57 -10.21 -9.23
N SER A 2 13.77 -9.69 -8.30
CA SER A 2 13.38 -10.41 -7.09
C SER A 2 12.65 -11.71 -7.47
N ILE A 3 12.93 -12.80 -6.74
CA ILE A 3 12.32 -14.13 -6.93
C ILE A 3 10.78 -14.11 -6.78
N TYR A 4 10.23 -13.02 -6.22
CA TYR A 4 8.80 -12.81 -6.05
C TYR A 4 8.32 -11.56 -6.80
N SER A 5 7.21 -11.70 -7.54
CA SER A 5 6.44 -10.54 -8.02
C SER A 5 5.79 -9.86 -6.81
N LEU A 6 6.19 -8.61 -6.55
CA LEU A 6 5.63 -7.78 -5.48
C LEU A 6 4.10 -7.69 -5.59
N GLU A 7 3.58 -7.55 -6.81
CA GLU A 7 2.14 -7.49 -7.06
C GLU A 7 1.43 -8.76 -6.60
N LYS A 8 2.05 -9.93 -6.85
CA LYS A 8 1.52 -11.22 -6.39
C LYS A 8 1.51 -11.31 -4.87
N LEU A 9 2.60 -10.90 -4.21
CA LEU A 9 2.68 -10.89 -2.75
C LEU A 9 1.61 -9.97 -2.14
N ILE A 10 1.41 -8.78 -2.68
CA ILE A 10 0.39 -7.85 -2.22
C ILE A 10 -1.02 -8.42 -2.43
N SER A 11 -1.29 -9.02 -3.59
CA SER A 11 -2.58 -9.66 -3.89
C SER A 11 -2.91 -10.79 -2.90
N GLU A 12 -1.95 -11.69 -2.64
CA GLU A 12 -2.12 -12.77 -1.68
C GLU A 12 -2.27 -12.26 -0.24
N THR A 13 -1.46 -11.28 0.15
CA THR A 13 -1.54 -10.66 1.47
C THR A 13 -2.90 -9.99 1.69
N ARG A 14 -3.44 -9.30 0.68
CA ARG A 14 -4.79 -8.71 0.73
C ARG A 14 -5.86 -9.77 0.94
N ARG A 15 -5.77 -10.90 0.22
CA ARG A 15 -6.68 -12.03 0.38
C ARG A 15 -6.65 -12.57 1.80
N ILE A 16 -5.46 -12.85 2.32
CA ILE A 16 -5.25 -13.38 3.68
C ILE A 16 -5.74 -12.38 4.74
N ALA A 17 -5.42 -11.09 4.60
CA ALA A 17 -5.85 -10.06 5.55
C ALA A 17 -7.38 -9.95 5.67
N ARG A 18 -8.08 -10.03 4.53
CA ARG A 18 -9.55 -10.07 4.48
C ARG A 18 -10.09 -11.32 5.17
N ASP A 19 -9.56 -12.50 4.83
CA ASP A 19 -10.07 -13.76 5.35
C ASP A 19 -9.77 -13.91 6.85
N TYR A 20 -8.61 -13.44 7.31
CA TYR A 20 -8.27 -13.31 8.73
C TYR A 20 -9.26 -12.41 9.47
N LYS A 21 -9.61 -11.24 8.91
CA LYS A 21 -10.61 -10.34 9.51
C LYS A 21 -11.98 -10.99 9.61
N LYS A 22 -12.41 -11.71 8.56
CA LYS A 22 -13.67 -12.46 8.55
C LYS A 22 -13.69 -13.57 9.61
N ALA A 23 -12.59 -14.31 9.76
CA ALA A 23 -12.50 -15.42 10.69
C ALA A 23 -12.34 -15.00 12.16
N THR A 24 -11.62 -13.90 12.42
CA THR A 24 -11.22 -13.51 13.79
C THR A 24 -11.91 -12.26 14.31
N GLY A 25 -12.58 -11.50 13.45
CA GLY A 25 -13.10 -10.16 13.77
C GLY A 25 -12.01 -9.09 13.93
N LYS A 26 -10.71 -9.42 13.83
CA LYS A 26 -9.58 -8.49 14.00
C LYS A 26 -8.83 -8.28 12.68
N PRO A 27 -8.33 -7.07 12.39
CA PRO A 27 -7.50 -6.86 11.20
C PRO A 27 -6.17 -7.62 11.32
N LEU A 28 -5.62 -8.06 10.19
CA LEU A 28 -4.24 -8.55 10.15
C LEU A 28 -3.30 -7.34 10.24
N GLY A 29 -2.64 -7.18 11.39
CA GLY A 29 -1.75 -6.05 11.67
C GLY A 29 -0.50 -6.05 10.80
N GLY A 30 0.01 -4.86 10.49
CA GLY A 30 1.30 -4.69 9.80
C GLY A 30 1.31 -4.98 8.29
N VAL A 31 0.14 -5.11 7.66
CA VAL A 31 0.04 -5.25 6.19
C VAL A 31 -0.90 -4.25 5.53
N SER A 32 -1.73 -3.55 6.31
CA SER A 32 -2.77 -2.68 5.77
C SER A 32 -2.18 -1.42 5.13
N ALA A 33 -1.10 -0.87 5.69
CA ALA A 33 -0.45 0.33 5.17
C ALA A 33 0.33 0.02 3.89
N GLU A 34 0.99 -1.13 3.86
CA GLU A 34 1.78 -1.66 2.77
C GLU A 34 0.91 -1.94 1.54
N ILE A 35 -0.25 -2.58 1.76
CA ILE A 35 -1.25 -2.79 0.70
C ILE A 35 -1.73 -1.45 0.16
N ALA A 36 -2.10 -0.51 1.03
CA ALA A 36 -2.61 0.79 0.61
C ALA A 36 -1.56 1.63 -0.15
N GLN A 37 -0.31 1.61 0.29
CA GLN A 37 0.80 2.29 -0.39
C GLN A 37 1.01 1.71 -1.79
N PHE A 38 1.11 0.39 -1.90
CA PHE A 38 1.26 -0.28 -3.18
C PHE A 38 0.11 0.08 -4.14
N ASP A 39 -1.14 -0.03 -3.69
CA ASP A 39 -2.31 0.26 -4.52
C ASP A 39 -2.35 1.72 -4.98
N ALA A 40 -2.06 2.66 -4.07
CA ALA A 40 -2.02 4.08 -4.42
C ALA A 40 -0.90 4.38 -5.42
N CYS A 41 0.31 3.86 -5.21
CA CYS A 41 1.42 4.06 -6.15
C CYS A 41 1.12 3.48 -7.53
N PHE A 42 0.63 2.23 -7.57
CA PHE A 42 0.31 1.53 -8.80
C PHE A 42 -0.82 2.23 -9.58
N HIS A 43 -1.93 2.57 -8.93
CA HIS A 43 -3.09 3.15 -9.62
C HIS A 43 -2.98 4.65 -9.90
N LEU A 44 -2.22 5.40 -9.10
CA LEU A 44 -2.12 6.86 -9.25
C LEU A 44 -0.84 7.32 -9.96
N GLY A 45 0.07 6.40 -10.29
CA GLY A 45 1.37 6.70 -10.89
C GLY A 45 2.24 7.49 -9.93
N LEU A 46 2.47 6.95 -8.74
CA LEU A 46 3.35 7.53 -7.72
C LEU A 46 4.58 6.65 -7.53
N GLU A 47 5.71 7.28 -7.23
CA GLU A 47 6.95 6.60 -6.85
C GLU A 47 7.03 6.52 -5.32
N PRO A 48 7.09 5.32 -4.72
CA PRO A 48 7.18 5.17 -3.28
C PRO A 48 8.50 5.70 -2.73
N VAL A 49 8.45 6.36 -1.58
CA VAL A 49 9.66 6.78 -0.86
C VAL A 49 10.26 5.55 -0.17
N PRO A 50 11.55 5.25 -0.37
CA PRO A 50 12.19 4.13 0.33
C PRO A 50 12.14 4.32 1.84
N VAL A 51 11.93 3.22 2.57
CA VAL A 51 11.87 3.25 4.04
C VAL A 51 13.17 3.82 4.60
N GLY A 52 13.06 4.84 5.46
CA GLY A 52 14.20 5.43 6.17
C GLY A 52 14.94 6.56 5.45
N THR A 53 14.48 7.01 4.28
CA THR A 53 15.13 8.14 3.57
C THR A 53 14.59 9.50 4.00
N GLU A 54 13.29 9.74 3.90
CA GLU A 54 12.66 11.02 4.25
C GLU A 54 11.32 10.79 4.97
N GLY A 55 11.02 11.65 5.96
CA GLY A 55 9.77 11.59 6.72
C GLY A 55 8.70 12.55 6.18
N GLY A 56 7.43 12.26 6.49
CA GLY A 56 6.30 13.18 6.27
C GLY A 56 5.48 12.93 5.01
N TYR A 57 5.90 12.02 4.12
CA TYR A 57 5.17 11.60 2.92
C TYR A 57 5.58 10.18 2.53
N ASP A 58 4.72 9.49 1.78
CA ASP A 58 4.88 8.06 1.46
C ASP A 58 5.26 7.83 -0.02
N ALA A 59 4.98 8.80 -0.91
CA ALA A 59 5.29 8.72 -2.33
C ALA A 59 5.42 10.11 -2.99
N VAL A 60 6.08 10.18 -4.14
CA VAL A 60 6.15 11.38 -5.01
C VAL A 60 5.34 11.13 -6.27
N GLY A 61 4.54 12.12 -6.68
CA GLY A 61 3.74 12.02 -7.90
C GLY A 61 4.54 12.23 -9.18
N HIS A 62 4.08 11.58 -10.25
CA HIS A 62 4.57 11.79 -11.61
C HIS A 62 3.49 12.31 -12.56
N GLY A 63 3.90 12.82 -13.71
CA GLY A 63 3.02 13.28 -14.78
C GLY A 63 2.14 14.45 -14.32
N LYS A 64 0.83 14.26 -14.22
CA LYS A 64 -0.07 15.33 -13.74
C LYS A 64 0.13 15.69 -12.26
N ARG A 65 0.90 14.90 -11.52
CA ARG A 65 1.23 15.11 -10.09
C ARG A 65 2.73 15.31 -9.88
N GLU A 66 3.46 15.69 -10.93
CA GLU A 66 4.91 15.80 -10.91
C GLU A 66 5.41 16.58 -9.69
N GLY A 67 6.30 15.96 -8.90
CA GLY A 67 6.94 16.56 -7.74
C GLY A 67 6.05 16.73 -6.50
N LEU A 68 4.77 16.35 -6.54
CA LEU A 68 3.89 16.45 -5.37
C LEU A 68 4.22 15.34 -4.37
N LYS A 69 4.45 15.73 -3.11
CA LYS A 69 4.60 14.81 -1.98
C LYS A 69 3.24 14.33 -1.50
N VAL A 70 3.02 13.01 -1.51
CA VAL A 70 1.74 12.39 -1.19
C VAL A 70 1.86 11.56 0.08
N GLN A 71 0.93 11.77 1.01
CA GLN A 71 0.74 10.89 2.15
C GLN A 71 -0.41 9.92 1.87
N ILE A 72 -0.18 8.63 2.09
CA ILE A 72 -1.11 7.55 1.78
C ILE A 72 -1.64 6.98 3.10
N LYS A 73 -2.96 7.01 3.25
CA LYS A 73 -3.66 6.47 4.43
C LYS A 73 -4.73 5.48 3.97
N GLY A 74 -4.52 4.20 4.24
CA GLY A 74 -5.52 3.17 4.00
C GLY A 74 -6.71 3.31 4.96
N ARG A 75 -7.93 3.12 4.44
CA ARG A 75 -9.15 3.01 5.25
C ARG A 75 -9.99 1.85 4.77
N THR A 76 -10.62 1.17 5.70
CA THR A 76 -11.68 0.21 5.40
C THR A 76 -12.99 0.97 5.19
N ILE A 77 -13.67 0.69 4.09
CA ILE A 77 -15.06 1.10 3.87
C ILE A 77 -15.91 -0.09 4.31
N PHE A 78 -16.88 0.17 5.19
CA PHE A 78 -17.84 -0.83 5.63
C PHE A 78 -19.16 -0.55 4.92
N ASP A 79 -19.68 -1.58 4.27
CA ASP A 79 -21.01 -1.62 3.66
C ASP A 79 -21.92 -2.47 4.56
#